data_AF-A0A8I1UBR5-F1
#
_entry.id   AF-A0A8I1UBR5-F1
#
_cell.length_a   1.000
_cell.length_b   1.000
_cell.length_c   1.000
_cell.angle_alpha   90.00
_cell.angle_beta   90.00
_cell.angle_gamma   90.00
#
_symmetry.space_group_name_H-M   'P 1'
#
loop_
_entity.id
_entity.type
_entity.pdbx_description
1 polymer ?
#
loop_
_entity_poly.entity_id
_entity_poly.type
_entity_poly.pdbx_seq_one_letter_code
_entity_poly.pdbx_strand_id
1 'polypeptide(L)'
;MATARQVLGKFGEDQVVRQCACPRCKRPPKTLVRLPANFKCADVICDFCGYLGQIKASVVSDINAPPKSILGAAWEPQKQRMDAGIYFPLFLVLADKGMVSHAIYYLAADLQRPDMFLPRKPLSENARRAGWQGFIYDLSAVGTGLVRLR
;
A
#
# COMPACT_ATOMS: atom_id res chain seq x y z
N MET A 1 20.84 -6.88 -7.79
CA MET A 1 19.68 -7.80 -7.66
C MET A 1 18.61 -7.16 -6.81
N ALA A 2 17.34 -7.37 -7.13
CA ALA A 2 16.22 -6.92 -6.30
C ALA A 2 16.09 -7.79 -5.05
N THR A 3 15.80 -7.18 -3.90
CA THR A 3 15.51 -7.88 -2.65
C THR A 3 14.13 -8.57 -2.73
N ALA A 4 13.90 -9.58 -1.90
CA ALA A 4 12.59 -10.25 -1.81
C ALA A 4 11.43 -9.27 -1.58
N ARG A 5 11.66 -8.20 -0.80
CA ARG A 5 10.67 -7.13 -0.56
C ARG A 5 10.39 -6.30 -1.82
N GLN A 6 11.41 -6.02 -2.62
CA GLN A 6 11.23 -5.31 -3.90
C GLN A 6 10.48 -6.17 -4.92
N VAL A 7 10.78 -7.48 -4.95
CA VAL A 7 10.04 -8.44 -5.79
C VAL A 7 8.56 -8.50 -5.38
N LEU A 8 8.29 -8.62 -4.08
CA LEU A 8 6.92 -8.64 -3.54
C LEU A 8 6.16 -7.33 -3.81
N GLY A 9 6.82 -6.17 -3.64
CA GLY A 9 6.22 -4.87 -3.94
C GLY A 9 5.83 -4.75 -5.41
N LYS A 10 6.75 -5.11 -6.31
CA LYS A 10 6.50 -5.13 -7.76
C LYS A 10 5.38 -6.10 -8.13
N PHE A 11 5.36 -7.31 -7.54
CA PHE A 11 4.26 -8.25 -7.71
C PHE A 11 2.91 -7.61 -7.35
N GLY A 12 2.82 -6.95 -6.19
CA GLY A 12 1.60 -6.27 -5.77
C GLY A 12 1.15 -5.18 -6.75
N GLU A 13 2.07 -4.33 -7.19
CA GLU A 13 1.80 -3.28 -8.18
C GLU A 13 1.27 -3.86 -9.50
N ASP A 14 1.91 -4.93 -9.99
CA ASP A 14 1.55 -5.58 -11.24
C ASP A 14 0.17 -6.27 -11.13
N GLN A 15 -0.17 -6.89 -10.00
CA GLN A 15 -1.50 -7.49 -9.79
C GLN A 15 -2.62 -6.45 -9.74
N VAL A 16 -2.43 -5.33 -9.05
CA VAL A 16 -3.45 -4.27 -8.96
C VAL A 16 -3.73 -3.67 -10.33
N VAL A 17 -2.69 -3.29 -11.08
CA VAL A 17 -2.84 -2.75 -12.44
C VAL A 17 -3.52 -3.74 -13.37
N ARG A 18 -3.14 -5.02 -13.30
CA ARG A 18 -3.72 -6.06 -14.17
C ARG A 18 -5.17 -6.37 -13.83
N GLN A 19 -5.59 -6.30 -12.56
CA GLN A 19 -6.86 -6.91 -12.12
C GLN A 19 -7.92 -5.92 -11.66
N CYS A 20 -7.55 -4.72 -11.22
CA CYS A 20 -8.46 -3.74 -10.64
C CYS A 20 -8.88 -2.69 -11.68
N ALA A 21 -10.14 -2.27 -11.61
CA ALA A 21 -10.58 -1.02 -12.24
C ALA A 21 -10.25 0.15 -11.30
N CYS A 22 -10.18 1.36 -11.85
CA CYS A 22 -10.07 2.56 -11.01
C CYS A 22 -11.32 2.68 -10.10
N PRO A 23 -11.17 2.72 -8.76
CA PRO A 23 -12.31 2.81 -7.84
C PRO A 23 -13.13 4.10 -8.03
N ARG A 24 -12.49 5.16 -8.52
CA ARG A 24 -13.10 6.48 -8.71
C ARG A 24 -13.97 6.54 -9.96
N CYS A 25 -13.38 6.34 -11.15
CA CYS A 25 -14.10 6.52 -12.42
C CYS A 25 -14.74 5.22 -12.94
N LYS A 26 -14.28 4.05 -12.50
CA LYS A 26 -14.78 2.73 -12.90
C LYS A 26 -14.78 2.49 -14.42
N ARG A 27 -14.08 3.33 -15.18
CA ARG A 27 -14.08 3.33 -16.65
C ARG A 27 -13.45 2.04 -17.19
N PRO A 28 -14.07 1.38 -18.19
CA PRO A 28 -13.42 0.35 -19.01
C PRO A 28 -12.73 0.96 -20.26
N PRO A 29 -11.62 0.37 -20.77
CA PRO A 29 -10.84 -0.72 -20.15
C PRO A 29 -10.13 -0.25 -18.87
N LYS A 30 -9.43 -1.14 -18.15
CA LYS A 30 -8.71 -0.77 -16.91
C LYS A 30 -7.71 0.35 -17.18
N THR A 31 -7.73 1.38 -16.34
CA THR A 31 -6.99 2.65 -16.50
C THR A 31 -5.88 2.86 -15.47
N LEU A 32 -5.67 1.92 -14.54
CA LEU A 32 -4.61 2.05 -13.53
C LEU A 32 -3.26 1.74 -14.17
N VAL A 33 -2.29 2.64 -13.99
CA VAL A 33 -0.90 2.49 -14.42
C VAL A 33 0.05 2.77 -13.27
N ARG A 34 1.26 2.21 -13.31
CA ARG A 34 2.26 2.39 -12.25
C ARG A 34 2.91 3.76 -12.34
N LEU A 35 3.12 4.37 -11.18
CA LEU A 35 3.95 5.56 -11.05
C LEU A 35 5.45 5.18 -11.13
N PRO A 36 6.33 6.17 -11.42
CA PRO A 36 7.77 5.94 -11.38
C PRO A 36 8.23 5.45 -10.00
N ALA A 37 9.31 4.66 -9.99
CA ALA A 37 9.92 4.21 -8.74
C ALA A 37 10.30 5.40 -7.84
N ASN A 38 10.13 5.22 -6.53
CA ASN A 38 10.37 6.24 -5.50
C ASN A 38 9.39 7.42 -5.51
N PHE A 39 8.28 7.35 -6.26
CA PHE A 39 7.18 8.30 -6.07
C PHE A 39 6.68 8.23 -4.62
N LYS A 40 6.54 9.39 -3.98
CA LYS A 40 6.26 9.45 -2.53
C LYS A 40 4.79 9.15 -2.26
N CYS A 41 4.54 8.13 -1.43
CA CYS A 41 3.24 7.80 -0.83
C CYS A 41 2.15 7.28 -1.79
N ALA A 42 2.40 7.17 -3.09
CA ALA A 42 1.49 6.56 -4.05
C ALA A 42 2.27 5.70 -5.05
N ASP A 43 1.64 4.65 -5.55
CA ASP A 43 2.27 3.64 -6.41
C ASP A 43 1.57 3.51 -7.77
N VAL A 44 0.28 3.87 -7.85
CA VAL A 44 -0.51 3.85 -9.09
C VAL A 44 -1.28 5.14 -9.31
N ILE A 45 -1.50 5.44 -10.58
CA ILE A 45 -2.35 6.53 -11.06
C ILE A 45 -3.39 5.99 -12.06
N CYS A 46 -4.59 6.55 -12.09
CA CYS A 46 -5.53 6.37 -13.19
C CYS A 46 -5.19 7.36 -14.30
N ASP A 47 -4.79 6.86 -15.47
CA ASP A 47 -4.43 7.69 -16.63
C ASP A 47 -5.61 8.48 -17.22
N PHE A 48 -6.84 8.14 -16.83
CA PHE A 48 -8.04 8.85 -17.24
C PHE A 48 -8.49 9.96 -16.27
N CYS A 49 -8.61 9.66 -14.97
CA CYS A 49 -9.22 10.58 -13.99
C CYS A 49 -8.25 11.13 -12.94
N GLY A 50 -6.95 10.81 -13.04
CA GLY A 50 -5.91 11.28 -12.12
C GLY A 50 -6.01 10.71 -10.70
N TYR A 51 -6.85 9.70 -10.47
CA TYR A 51 -6.91 9.00 -9.18
C TYR A 51 -5.53 8.45 -8.80
N LEU A 52 -5.10 8.66 -7.55
CA LEU A 52 -3.86 8.10 -7.01
C LEU A 52 -4.18 7.05 -5.95
N GLY A 53 -3.40 5.97 -5.91
CA GLY A 53 -3.52 4.92 -4.91
C GLY A 53 -2.16 4.43 -4.44
N GLN A 54 -2.09 4.05 -3.16
CA GLN A 54 -0.95 3.36 -2.58
C GLN A 54 -1.15 1.85 -2.65
N ILE A 55 -0.08 1.10 -2.85
CA ILE A 55 -0.06 -0.35 -2.85
C ILE A 55 0.88 -0.82 -1.74
N LYS A 56 0.42 -1.81 -0.98
CA LYS A 56 1.27 -2.57 -0.06
C LYS A 56 1.04 -4.04 -0.29
N ALA A 57 2.13 -4.80 -0.29
CA ALA A 57 2.10 -6.24 -0.48
C ALA A 57 2.72 -6.93 0.74
N SER A 58 2.10 -8.03 1.17
CA SER A 58 2.59 -8.87 2.27
C SER A 58 2.46 -10.33 1.93
N VAL A 59 3.44 -11.13 2.36
CA VAL A 59 3.30 -12.58 2.39
C VAL A 59 2.54 -12.96 3.66
N VAL A 60 1.53 -13.81 3.53
CA VAL A 60 0.68 -14.31 4.62
C VAL A 60 0.44 -15.82 4.48
N SER A 61 0.02 -16.46 5.58
CA SER A 61 -0.39 -17.87 5.56
C SER A 61 -1.81 -18.07 5.03
N ASP A 62 -2.68 -17.06 5.19
CA ASP A 62 -4.05 -17.06 4.69
C ASP A 62 -4.36 -15.72 4.00
N ILE A 63 -4.58 -15.77 2.69
CA ILE A 63 -4.90 -14.58 1.88
C ILE A 63 -6.32 -14.03 2.14
N ASN A 64 -7.16 -14.80 2.84
CA ASN A 64 -8.52 -14.39 3.21
C ASN A 64 -8.57 -13.60 4.52
N ALA A 65 -7.47 -13.56 5.26
CA ALA A 65 -7.38 -12.92 6.57
C ALA A 65 -6.35 -11.77 6.55
N PRO A 66 -6.80 -10.50 6.39
CA PRO A 66 -5.90 -9.37 6.45
C PRO A 66 -5.13 -9.28 7.78
N PRO A 67 -3.83 -8.97 7.74
CA PRO A 67 -3.05 -8.79 8.95
C PRO A 67 -3.52 -7.54 9.70
N LYS A 68 -3.41 -7.57 11.03
CA LYS A 68 -3.71 -6.40 11.88
C LYS A 68 -2.76 -5.23 11.65
N SER A 69 -1.61 -5.45 11.03
CA SER A 69 -0.65 -4.39 10.75
C SER A 69 0.17 -4.68 9.50
N ILE A 70 0.57 -3.64 8.77
CA ILE A 70 1.51 -3.75 7.65
C ILE A 70 2.59 -2.67 7.69
N LEU A 71 3.78 -3.00 7.18
CA LEU A 71 4.88 -2.04 7.11
C LEU A 71 4.58 -0.91 6.12
N GLY A 72 4.72 0.32 6.59
CA GLY A 72 4.75 1.52 5.76
C GLY A 72 6.12 1.79 5.15
N ALA A 73 6.18 2.87 4.35
CA ALA A 73 7.42 3.37 3.76
C ALA A 73 8.12 4.36 4.73
N ALA A 74 8.60 5.49 4.23
CA ALA A 74 9.20 6.54 5.05
C ALA A 74 8.13 7.32 5.82
N TRP A 75 8.40 7.61 7.10
CA TRP A 75 7.46 8.33 7.98
C TRP A 75 7.29 9.79 7.56
N GLU A 76 8.38 10.51 7.35
CA GLU A 76 8.33 11.96 7.12
C GLU A 76 7.45 12.37 5.92
N PRO A 77 7.59 11.78 4.71
CA PRO A 77 6.67 12.08 3.62
C PRO A 77 5.21 11.72 3.91
N GLN A 78 4.98 10.65 4.66
CA GLN A 78 3.62 10.24 5.03
C GLN A 78 3.00 11.26 5.98
N LYS A 79 3.74 11.68 7.01
CA LYS A 79 3.32 12.69 7.98
C LYS A 79 2.97 14.00 7.28
N GLN A 80 3.82 14.50 6.38
CA GLN A 80 3.56 15.73 5.63
C GLN A 80 2.25 15.68 4.82
N ARG A 81 1.90 14.52 4.26
CA ARG A 81 0.62 14.35 3.56
C ARG A 81 -0.55 14.34 4.52
N MET A 82 -0.43 13.63 5.65
CA MET A 82 -1.47 13.58 6.68
C MET A 82 -1.72 14.95 7.31
N ASP A 83 -0.67 15.72 7.62
CA ASP A 83 -0.76 17.08 8.14
C ASP A 83 -1.49 18.02 7.15
N ALA A 84 -1.40 17.74 5.85
CA ALA A 84 -2.14 18.44 4.80
C ALA A 84 -3.54 17.85 4.53
N GLY A 85 -4.01 16.88 5.32
CA GLY A 85 -5.29 16.20 5.13
C GLY A 85 -5.33 15.26 3.92
N ILE A 86 -4.18 14.90 3.35
CA ILE A 86 -4.07 14.07 2.15
C ILE A 86 -3.84 12.61 2.54
N TYR A 87 -4.82 11.77 2.24
CA TYR A 87 -4.74 10.31 2.39
C TYR A 87 -4.86 9.65 1.03
N PHE A 88 -3.91 8.76 0.72
CA PHE A 88 -4.01 7.93 -0.48
C PHE A 88 -4.77 6.64 -0.14
N PRO A 89 -5.80 6.27 -0.92
CA PRO A 89 -6.47 4.99 -0.76
C PRO A 89 -5.46 3.84 -0.91
N LEU A 90 -5.64 2.80 -0.10
CA LEU A 90 -4.70 1.68 -0.01
C LEU A 90 -5.27 0.45 -0.72
N PHE A 91 -4.49 -0.09 -1.66
CA PHE A 91 -4.64 -1.46 -2.12
C PHE A 91 -3.68 -2.35 -1.32
N LEU A 92 -4.22 -3.36 -0.66
CA LEU A 92 -3.46 -4.34 0.09
C LEU A 92 -3.46 -5.67 -0.65
N VAL A 93 -2.28 -6.08 -1.13
CA VAL A 93 -2.09 -7.36 -1.82
C VAL A 93 -1.54 -8.38 -0.83
N LEU A 94 -2.32 -9.42 -0.56
CA LEU A 94 -1.91 -10.53 0.28
C LEU A 94 -1.54 -11.70 -0.60
N ALA A 95 -0.32 -12.19 -0.50
CA ALA A 95 0.19 -13.31 -1.28
C ALA A 95 0.60 -14.46 -0.37
N ASP A 96 0.50 -15.69 -0.86
CA ASP A 96 1.16 -16.83 -0.21
C ASP A 96 2.70 -16.73 -0.37
N LYS A 97 3.45 -17.61 0.30
CA LYS A 97 4.91 -17.62 0.27
C LYS A 97 5.49 -17.80 -1.15
N GLY A 98 4.75 -18.47 -2.04
CA GLY A 98 5.14 -18.70 -3.43
C GLY A 98 4.68 -17.62 -4.40
N MET A 99 3.86 -16.67 -3.93
CA MET A 99 3.11 -15.72 -4.77
C MET A 99 2.27 -16.43 -5.86
N VAL A 100 1.81 -17.64 -5.57
CA VAL A 100 0.96 -18.44 -6.48
C VAL A 100 -0.49 -17.99 -6.34
N SER A 101 -0.94 -17.87 -5.09
CA SER A 101 -2.26 -17.35 -4.74
C SER A 101 -2.13 -15.96 -4.15
N HIS A 102 -3.07 -15.08 -4.48
CA HIS A 102 -3.16 -13.76 -3.87
C HIS A 102 -4.61 -13.26 -3.77
N ALA A 103 -4.82 -12.32 -2.86
CA ALA A 103 -6.04 -11.54 -2.73
C ALA A 103 -5.71 -10.05 -2.78
N ILE A 104 -6.64 -9.25 -3.29
CA ILE A 104 -6.49 -7.79 -3.33
C ILE A 104 -7.60 -7.18 -2.49
N TYR A 105 -7.22 -6.46 -1.45
CA TYR A 105 -8.12 -5.68 -0.61
C TYR A 105 -7.97 -4.19 -0.91
N TYR A 106 -9.00 -3.44 -0.57
CA TYR A 106 -9.09 -2.00 -0.77
C TYR A 106 -9.58 -1.31 0.49
N LEU A 107 -8.89 -0.24 0.86
CA LEU A 107 -9.29 0.68 1.91
C LEU A 107 -9.40 2.09 1.32
N ALA A 108 -10.60 2.66 1.39
CA ALA A 108 -10.85 4.03 0.95
C ALA A 108 -10.04 5.05 1.77
N ALA A 109 -9.73 6.19 1.16
CA ALA A 109 -9.01 7.27 1.83
C ALA A 109 -9.80 7.82 3.03
N ASP A 110 -11.11 7.97 2.90
CA ASP A 110 -11.99 8.55 3.94
C ASP A 110 -12.13 7.65 5.18
N LEU A 111 -11.73 6.38 5.08
CA LEU A 111 -11.72 5.44 6.19
C LEU A 111 -10.35 5.39 6.89
N GLN A 112 -9.36 6.12 6.38
CA GLN A 112 -8.05 6.22 7.00
C GLN A 112 -8.03 7.37 8.01
N ARG A 113 -7.47 7.08 9.18
CA ARG A 113 -7.40 8.00 10.30
C ARG A 113 -5.95 8.15 10.78
N PRO A 114 -5.56 9.28 11.40
CA PRO A 114 -4.18 9.50 11.83
C PRO A 114 -3.63 8.42 12.78
N ASP A 115 -4.46 7.88 13.66
CA ASP A 115 -4.12 6.82 14.62
C ASP A 115 -3.71 5.50 13.96
N MET A 116 -4.04 5.32 12.67
CA MET A 116 -3.62 4.15 11.90
C MET A 116 -2.15 4.20 11.48
N PHE A 117 -1.48 5.36 11.56
CA PHE A 117 -0.13 5.53 11.06
C PHE A 117 0.86 5.69 12.21
N LEU A 118 1.46 4.58 12.62
CA LEU A 118 2.31 4.52 13.79
C LEU A 118 3.79 4.71 13.43
N PRO A 119 4.43 5.84 13.77
CA PRO A 119 5.85 6.03 13.52
C PRO A 119 6.68 4.99 14.25
N ARG A 120 7.66 4.40 13.56
CA ARG A 120 8.64 3.49 14.17
C ARG A 120 9.80 4.28 14.76
N LYS A 121 10.60 3.65 15.61
CA LYS A 121 11.90 4.21 15.98
C LYS A 121 12.78 4.38 14.73
N PRO A 122 13.52 5.49 14.59
CA PRO A 122 14.54 5.64 13.57
C PRO A 122 15.54 4.48 13.60
N LEU A 123 16.10 4.13 12.46
CA LEU A 123 17.17 3.14 12.39
C LEU A 123 18.41 3.64 13.15
N SER A 124 19.08 2.72 13.84
CA SER A 124 20.30 3.00 14.60
C SER A 124 21.40 3.60 13.72
N GLU A 125 22.36 4.27 14.36
CA GLU A 125 23.52 4.87 13.69
C GLU A 125 24.35 3.86 12.89
N ASN A 126 24.41 2.61 13.34
CA ASN A 126 25.13 1.53 12.65
C ASN A 126 24.36 0.92 11.46
N ALA A 127 23.13 1.36 11.19
CA ALA A 127 22.34 0.82 10.08
C ALA A 127 22.76 1.46 8.76
N ARG A 128 22.64 0.71 7.65
CA ARG A 128 22.91 1.22 6.28
C ARG A 128 22.17 2.53 5.95
N ARG A 129 21.00 2.75 6.56
CA ARG A 129 20.20 3.97 6.42
C ARG A 129 19.99 4.60 7.80
N ALA A 130 21.08 4.92 8.49
CA ALA A 130 21.06 5.55 9.80
C ALA A 130 20.09 6.73 9.85
N GLY A 131 19.29 6.83 10.93
CA GLY A 131 18.27 7.87 11.09
C GLY A 131 17.03 7.71 10.21
N TRP A 132 16.99 6.78 9.24
CA TRP A 132 15.78 6.56 8.46
C TRP A 132 14.64 6.07 9.37
N GLN A 133 13.50 6.74 9.28
CA GLN A 133 12.31 6.39 10.03
C GLN A 133 11.23 5.87 9.09
N GLY A 134 10.72 4.67 9.39
CA GLY A 134 9.53 4.13 8.76
C GLY A 134 8.31 4.22 9.68
N PHE A 135 7.18 3.72 9.21
CA PHE A 135 5.95 3.63 10.00
C PHE A 135 5.28 2.26 9.85
N ILE A 136 4.25 2.01 10.65
CA ILE A 136 3.36 0.85 10.57
C ILE A 136 1.95 1.37 10.29
N TYR A 137 1.26 0.74 9.37
CA TYR A 137 -0.19 0.82 9.27
C TYR A 137 -0.81 -0.11 10.31
N ASP A 138 -1.55 0.43 11.26
CA ASP A 138 -2.45 -0.33 12.13
C ASP A 138 -3.80 -0.48 11.42
N LEU A 139 -4.13 -1.72 11.09
CA LEU A 139 -5.35 -2.12 10.40
C LEU A 139 -6.39 -2.74 11.35
N SER A 140 -6.08 -2.84 12.65
CA SER A 140 -6.94 -3.52 13.63
C SER A 140 -8.33 -2.88 13.74
N ALA A 141 -8.40 -1.55 13.61
CA ALA A 141 -9.63 -0.78 13.74
C ALA A 141 -10.42 -0.63 12.44
N VAL A 142 -9.89 -1.11 11.31
CA VAL A 142 -10.53 -0.93 9.99
C VAL A 142 -11.74 -1.83 9.82
N GLY A 143 -11.75 -3.00 10.48
CA GLY A 143 -12.88 -3.93 10.45
C GLY A 143 -13.36 -4.25 9.03
N THR A 144 -14.65 -4.04 8.78
CA THR A 144 -15.30 -4.26 7.48
C THR A 144 -14.97 -3.19 6.43
N GLY A 145 -14.24 -2.13 6.79
CA GLY A 145 -13.81 -1.07 5.88
C GLY A 145 -12.74 -1.51 4.88
N LEU A 146 -12.06 -2.64 5.14
CA LEU A 146 -11.10 -3.25 4.23
C LEU A 146 -11.82 -4.28 3.36
N VAL A 147 -12.15 -3.89 2.13
CA VAL A 147 -13.01 -4.67 1.24
C VAL A 147 -12.18 -5.51 0.28
N ARG A 148 -12.53 -6.78 0.10
CA ARG A 148 -11.88 -7.65 -0.88
C ARG A 148 -12.40 -7.38 -2.30
N LEU A 149 -11.48 -7.17 -3.24
CA LEU A 149 -11.75 -6.95 -4.67
C LEU A 149 -11.51 -8.21 -5.53
N ARG A 150 -10.54 -9.04 -5.14
CA ARG A 150 -10.08 -10.26 -5.82
C ARG A 150 -9.65 -11.30 -4.80
#